data_AF-A0A9D7KSS7-F1
#
_entry.id   AF-A0A9D7KSS7-F1
#
_cell.length_a   1.000
_cell.length_b   1.000
_cell.length_c   1.000
_cell.angle_alpha   90.00
_cell.angle_beta   90.00
_cell.angle_gamma   90.00
#
_symmetry.space_group_name_H-M   'P 1'
#
loop_
_entity.id
_entity.type
_entity.pdbx_description
1 polymer ?
#
loop_
_entity_poly.entity_id
_entity_poly.type
_entity_poly.pdbx_seq_one_letter_code
_entity_poly.pdbx_strand_id
1 'polypeptide(L)'
;MTVIIFFIVLWYFSLFCQTFFQHRYAAHSMFKMSKGWEKFFYIFTFITQGSSYLSPYAYGVLHRLHHAHTDTENDPHSPSYTKGLFPLMLKTRVIYQEIFNGKFPVEEKYLKNLPQWRSFDLFASNILTRITWGIVYIVFFYFFATAWWMWLLLPFIFVMGPLHGAIINYFAHKYGYRNFSIEDTSKNILPLDLIMMGEGYHNNHHKHMGRANFGVRWFEFDPTYPVIVILAKLGVIQMNRA
;
A
#
# COMPACT_ATOMS: atom_id res chain seq x y z
N MET A 1 -27.00 -6.02 4.93
CA MET A 1 -26.02 -5.21 5.69
C MET A 1 -24.67 -5.91 5.83
N THR A 2 -24.65 -7.21 6.16
CA THR A 2 -23.43 -8.00 6.42
C THR A 2 -22.35 -7.89 5.33
N VAL A 3 -22.70 -8.09 4.05
CA VAL A 3 -21.72 -8.00 2.95
C VAL A 3 -21.11 -6.59 2.81
N ILE A 4 -21.91 -5.55 3.02
CA ILE A 4 -21.44 -4.16 2.94
C ILE A 4 -20.45 -3.88 4.07
N ILE A 5 -20.79 -4.27 5.30
CA ILE A 5 -19.90 -4.13 6.46
C ILE A 5 -18.60 -4.90 6.22
N PHE A 6 -18.70 -6.16 5.77
CA PHE A 6 -17.54 -6.98 5.45
C PHE A 6 -16.64 -6.31 4.41
N PHE A 7 -17.22 -5.79 3.32
CA PHE A 7 -16.48 -5.08 2.28
C PHE A 7 -15.75 -3.85 2.84
N ILE A 8 -16.45 -2.99 3.60
CA ILE A 8 -15.86 -1.77 4.18
C ILE A 8 -14.73 -2.11 5.14
N VAL A 9 -14.95 -3.08 6.03
CA VAL A 9 -13.94 -3.54 7.00
C VAL A 9 -12.71 -4.10 6.29
N LEU A 10 -12.90 -4.96 5.29
CA LEU A 10 -11.81 -5.55 4.53
C LEU A 10 -11.04 -4.48 3.74
N TRP A 11 -11.75 -3.55 3.10
CA TRP A 11 -11.17 -2.42 2.36
C TRP A 11 -10.25 -1.58 3.24
N TYR A 12 -10.75 -1.08 4.38
CA TYR A 12 -9.98 -0.18 5.22
C TYR A 12 -8.86 -0.88 6.00
N PHE A 13 -9.03 -2.15 6.40
CA PHE A 13 -7.91 -2.88 7.00
C PHE A 13 -6.83 -3.27 5.98
N SER A 14 -7.22 -3.59 4.74
CA SER A 14 -6.29 -3.81 3.63
C SER A 14 -5.48 -2.55 3.33
N LEU A 15 -6.18 -1.41 3.21
CA LEU A 15 -5.57 -0.10 3.01
C LEU A 15 -4.68 0.28 4.19
N PHE A 16 -5.12 0.07 5.43
CA PHE A 16 -4.31 0.26 6.63
C PHE A 16 -3.00 -0.54 6.58
N CYS A 17 -3.04 -1.81 6.20
CA CYS A 17 -1.82 -2.62 6.06
C CYS A 17 -0.91 -2.07 4.96
N GLN A 18 -1.47 -1.55 3.87
CA GLN A 18 -0.70 -0.94 2.80
C GLN A 18 -0.01 0.35 3.25
N THR A 19 -0.71 1.26 3.92
CA THR A 19 -0.11 2.50 4.46
C THR A 19 0.85 2.21 5.61
N PHE A 20 0.39 1.53 6.66
CA PHE A 20 1.15 1.40 7.90
C PHE A 20 2.34 0.44 7.74
N PHE A 21 2.10 -0.76 7.20
CA PHE A 21 3.10 -1.83 7.20
C PHE A 21 3.94 -1.85 5.92
N GLN A 22 3.32 -1.75 4.75
CA GLN A 22 4.03 -1.84 3.47
C GLN A 22 4.71 -0.52 3.11
N HIS A 23 4.03 0.61 3.28
CA HIS A 23 4.57 1.92 2.92
C HIS A 23 5.43 2.53 4.06
N ARG A 24 4.84 2.89 5.20
CA ARG A 24 5.53 3.63 6.27
C ARG A 24 6.60 2.79 6.99
N TYR A 25 6.33 1.50 7.22
CA TYR A 25 7.30 0.60 7.84
C TYR A 25 8.29 0.00 6.83
N ALA A 26 7.83 -0.78 5.84
CA ALA A 26 8.75 -1.48 4.94
C ALA A 26 9.49 -0.52 3.99
N ALA A 27 8.78 0.34 3.27
CA ALA A 27 9.44 1.23 2.30
C ALA A 27 10.30 2.31 2.97
N HIS A 28 9.78 2.99 3.99
CA HIS A 28 10.45 4.19 4.56
C HIS A 28 11.08 3.99 5.93
N SER A 29 10.81 2.86 6.60
CA SER A 29 11.33 2.58 7.93
C SER A 29 11.07 3.71 8.93
N MET A 30 9.91 4.37 8.87
CA MET A 30 9.56 5.55 9.70
C MET A 30 9.51 5.25 11.20
N PHE A 31 9.37 3.97 11.54
CA PHE A 31 9.38 3.45 12.90
C PHE A 31 9.92 2.01 12.88
N LYS A 32 10.21 1.48 14.06
CA LYS A 32 10.69 0.11 14.27
C LYS A 32 9.64 -0.69 15.02
N MET A 33 9.67 -2.01 14.89
CA MET A 33 8.88 -2.93 15.72
C MET A 33 9.67 -4.19 16.03
N SER A 34 9.28 -4.92 17.07
CA SER A 34 9.89 -6.21 17.38
C SER A 34 9.60 -7.23 16.27
N LYS A 35 10.40 -8.30 16.17
CA LYS A 35 10.12 -9.38 15.21
C LYS A 35 8.79 -10.08 15.45
N GLY A 36 8.28 -10.09 16.68
CA GLY A 36 6.94 -10.58 16.98
C GLY A 36 5.86 -9.72 16.35
N TRP A 37 5.94 -8.40 16.52
CA TRP A 37 5.00 -7.46 15.91
C TRP A 37 5.12 -7.42 14.39
N GLU A 38 6.33 -7.53 13.83
CA GLU A 38 6.54 -7.65 12.37
C GLU A 38 5.79 -8.87 11.82
N LYS A 39 5.93 -10.04 12.46
CA LYS A 39 5.20 -11.25 12.05
C LYS A 39 3.68 -11.11 12.22
N PHE A 40 3.22 -10.44 13.28
CA PHE A 40 1.81 -10.13 13.45
C PHE A 40 1.27 -9.33 12.26
N PHE A 41 1.95 -8.26 11.86
CA PHE A 41 1.52 -7.44 10.72
C PHE A 41 1.64 -8.16 9.38
N TYR A 42 2.58 -9.10 9.21
CA TYR A 42 2.59 -10.01 8.05
C TYR A 42 1.28 -10.83 7.97
N ILE A 43 0.89 -11.47 9.08
CA ILE A 43 -0.33 -12.30 9.14
C ILE A 43 -1.58 -11.43 8.98
N PHE A 44 -1.61 -10.27 9.63
CA PHE A 44 -2.72 -9.33 9.54
C PHE A 44 -2.89 -8.80 8.11
N THR A 45 -1.79 -8.47 7.43
CA THR A 45 -1.79 -8.08 6.02
C THR A 45 -2.30 -9.22 5.14
N PHE A 46 -1.88 -10.46 5.40
CA PHE A 46 -2.37 -11.64 4.68
C PHE A 46 -3.88 -11.84 4.81
N ILE A 47 -4.42 -11.70 6.02
CA ILE A 47 -5.86 -11.87 6.27
C ILE A 47 -6.68 -10.75 5.61
N THR A 48 -6.19 -9.51 5.69
CA THR A 48 -6.95 -8.32 5.27
C THR A 48 -6.84 -8.04 3.78
N GLN A 49 -5.70 -8.37 3.15
CA GLN A 49 -5.52 -8.27 1.70
C GLN A 49 -5.93 -9.55 0.96
N GLY A 50 -5.89 -10.72 1.62
CA GLY A 50 -6.29 -12.04 1.10
C GLY A 50 -5.78 -12.34 -0.31
N SER A 51 -6.69 -12.49 -1.27
CA SER A 51 -6.36 -12.73 -2.68
C SER A 51 -5.51 -11.62 -3.32
N SER A 52 -5.51 -10.41 -2.76
CA SER A 52 -4.72 -9.25 -3.22
C SER A 52 -3.48 -8.97 -2.38
N TYR A 53 -3.06 -9.87 -1.47
CA TYR A 53 -1.83 -9.76 -0.69
C TYR A 53 -0.62 -9.27 -1.51
N LEU A 54 0.10 -8.30 -0.97
CA LEU A 54 1.39 -7.84 -1.48
C LEU A 54 2.49 -8.15 -0.45
N SER A 55 3.63 -8.63 -0.93
CA SER A 55 4.81 -8.83 -0.09
C SER A 55 5.31 -7.47 0.37
N PRO A 56 5.44 -7.23 1.70
CA PRO A 56 6.02 -6.02 2.24
C PRO A 56 7.44 -5.77 1.72
N TYR A 57 8.21 -6.83 1.49
CA TYR A 57 9.55 -6.74 0.90
C TYR A 57 9.48 -6.20 -0.53
N ALA A 58 8.73 -6.87 -1.41
CA ALA A 58 8.68 -6.48 -2.82
C ALA A 58 8.02 -5.11 -3.01
N TYR A 59 6.97 -4.81 -2.23
CA TYR A 59 6.36 -3.49 -2.19
C TYR A 59 7.37 -2.41 -1.74
N GLY A 60 8.09 -2.65 -0.65
CA GLY A 60 9.07 -1.70 -0.12
C GLY A 60 10.19 -1.39 -1.13
N VAL A 61 10.71 -2.39 -1.83
CA VAL A 61 11.68 -2.20 -2.90
C VAL A 61 11.08 -1.38 -4.06
N LEU A 62 9.92 -1.78 -4.56
CA LEU A 62 9.23 -1.10 -5.66
C LEU A 62 9.00 0.38 -5.35
N HIS A 63 8.58 0.67 -4.12
CA HIS A 63 8.32 2.03 -3.64
C HIS A 63 9.60 2.86 -3.51
N ARG A 64 10.70 2.26 -3.05
CA ARG A 64 12.01 2.93 -3.00
C ARG A 64 12.54 3.25 -4.40
N LEU A 65 12.36 2.34 -5.37
CA LEU A 65 12.70 2.60 -6.77
C LEU A 65 11.88 3.75 -7.35
N HIS A 66 10.59 3.84 -7.02
CA HIS A 66 9.76 4.98 -7.40
C HIS A 66 10.32 6.30 -6.86
N HIS A 67 10.65 6.39 -5.56
CA HIS A 67 11.24 7.62 -5.02
C HIS A 67 12.61 7.98 -5.60
N ALA A 68 13.42 6.97 -5.90
CA ALA A 68 14.75 7.18 -6.46
C ALA A 68 14.73 7.68 -7.91
N HIS A 69 13.68 7.32 -8.64
CA HIS A 69 13.58 7.53 -10.09
C HIS A 69 12.29 8.25 -10.48
N THR A 70 11.67 8.98 -9.55
CA THR A 70 10.35 9.60 -9.73
C THR A 70 10.34 10.43 -11.00
N ASP A 71 9.30 10.25 -11.83
CA ASP A 71 9.17 10.96 -13.10
C ASP A 71 10.38 10.80 -14.03
N THR A 72 10.92 9.58 -14.10
CA THR A 72 11.86 9.16 -15.13
C THR A 72 11.41 7.84 -15.78
N GLU A 73 12.09 7.42 -16.85
CA GLU A 73 11.82 6.13 -17.51
C GLU A 73 11.98 4.92 -16.58
N ASN A 74 12.90 5.04 -15.61
CA ASN A 74 13.24 4.02 -14.62
C ASN A 74 12.23 3.95 -13.46
N ASP A 75 11.28 4.89 -13.38
CA ASP A 75 10.17 4.81 -12.43
C ASP A 75 9.28 3.59 -12.75
N PRO A 76 9.08 2.67 -11.80
CA PRO A 76 8.18 1.53 -11.99
C PRO A 76 6.72 1.91 -12.25
N HIS A 77 6.33 3.15 -11.92
CA HIS A 77 4.99 3.66 -12.12
C HIS A 77 4.93 5.17 -12.38
N SER A 78 5.81 5.74 -13.21
CA SER A 78 5.65 7.13 -13.66
C SER A 78 4.49 7.27 -14.67
N PRO A 79 3.46 8.10 -14.37
CA PRO A 79 2.39 8.41 -15.31
C PRO A 79 2.83 9.32 -16.46
N SER A 80 4.00 9.96 -16.35
CA SER A 80 4.60 10.83 -17.37
C SER A 80 5.25 10.00 -18.48
N TYR A 81 5.83 8.85 -18.13
CA TYR A 81 6.54 7.97 -19.07
C TYR A 81 5.75 6.74 -19.51
N THR A 82 4.69 6.37 -18.78
CA THR A 82 3.79 5.28 -19.19
C THR A 82 2.39 5.83 -19.44
N LYS A 83 2.00 5.92 -20.73
CA LYS A 83 0.73 6.52 -21.13
C LYS A 83 -0.44 5.60 -20.82
N GLY A 84 -1.31 6.06 -19.92
CA GLY A 84 -2.57 5.39 -19.58
C GLY A 84 -2.48 4.56 -18.29
N LEU A 85 -3.60 4.45 -17.58
CA LEU A 85 -3.65 3.76 -16.29
C LEU A 85 -3.38 2.26 -16.41
N PHE A 86 -3.97 1.59 -17.40
CA PHE A 86 -3.82 0.15 -17.55
C PHE A 86 -2.39 -0.29 -17.92
N PRO A 87 -1.71 0.33 -18.91
CA PRO A 87 -0.31 0.04 -19.20
C PRO A 87 0.61 0.31 -17.99
N LEU A 88 0.34 1.38 -17.24
CA LEU A 88 1.07 1.69 -16.01
C LEU A 88 0.97 0.53 -15.01
N MET A 89 -0.26 0.14 -14.69
CA MET A 89 -0.51 -0.95 -13.73
C MET A 89 0.11 -2.27 -14.17
N LEU A 90 0.13 -2.57 -15.48
CA LEU A 90 0.78 -3.75 -16.01
C LEU A 90 2.30 -3.68 -15.86
N LYS A 91 2.94 -2.55 -16.22
CA LYS A 91 4.38 -2.31 -16.00
C LYS A 91 4.73 -2.51 -14.53
N THR A 92 3.98 -1.88 -13.63
CA THR A 92 4.18 -1.98 -12.18
C THR A 92 4.07 -3.41 -11.69
N ARG A 93 3.06 -4.16 -12.16
CA ARG A 93 2.88 -5.57 -11.82
C ARG A 93 4.07 -6.43 -12.27
N VAL A 94 4.55 -6.23 -13.50
CA VAL A 94 5.69 -6.99 -14.03
C VAL A 94 6.93 -6.74 -13.19
N ILE A 95 7.28 -5.46 -12.95
CA ILE A 95 8.45 -5.10 -12.14
C ILE A 95 8.30 -5.64 -10.71
N TYR A 96 7.13 -5.50 -10.09
CA TYR A 96 6.86 -6.08 -8.77
C TYR A 96 7.10 -7.60 -8.74
N GLN A 97 6.64 -8.33 -9.77
CA GLN A 97 6.86 -9.77 -9.86
C GLN A 97 8.33 -10.14 -10.06
N GLU A 98 9.07 -9.35 -10.85
CA GLU A 98 10.51 -9.57 -11.03
C GLU A 98 11.28 -9.31 -9.73
N ILE A 99 10.94 -8.25 -8.99
CA ILE A 99 11.49 -7.98 -7.65
C ILE A 99 11.16 -9.15 -6.71
N PHE A 100 9.90 -9.57 -6.66
CA PHE A 100 9.46 -10.66 -5.80
C PHE A 100 10.17 -11.97 -6.12
N ASN A 101 10.50 -12.22 -7.38
CA ASN A 101 11.20 -13.42 -7.82
C ASN A 101 12.73 -13.29 -7.77
N GLY A 102 13.27 -12.14 -7.33
CA GLY A 102 14.72 -11.90 -7.28
C GLY A 102 15.36 -11.78 -8.66
N LYS A 103 14.59 -11.40 -9.69
CA LYS A 103 15.04 -11.25 -11.07
C LYS A 103 15.30 -9.80 -11.48
N PHE A 104 14.73 -8.85 -10.75
CA PHE A 104 14.95 -7.43 -11.01
C PHE A 104 16.27 -6.95 -10.38
N PRO A 105 17.17 -6.30 -11.14
CA PRO A 105 18.41 -5.77 -10.58
C PRO A 105 18.09 -4.56 -9.69
N VAL A 106 18.50 -4.61 -8.42
CA VAL A 106 18.26 -3.54 -7.45
C VAL A 106 19.56 -3.24 -6.72
N GLU A 107 19.93 -1.96 -6.66
CA GLU A 107 21.08 -1.52 -5.87
C GLU A 107 20.90 -1.86 -4.38
N GLU A 108 21.97 -2.32 -3.73
CA GLU A 108 21.95 -2.78 -2.33
C GLU A 108 21.40 -1.72 -1.36
N LYS A 109 21.62 -0.43 -1.65
CA LYS A 109 21.09 0.68 -0.84
C LYS A 109 19.57 0.65 -0.69
N TYR A 110 18.84 0.18 -1.71
CA TYR A 110 17.38 0.06 -1.67
C TYR A 110 16.89 -1.21 -0.97
N LEU A 111 17.78 -2.14 -0.62
CA LEU A 111 17.44 -3.41 0.04
C LEU A 111 17.60 -3.37 1.57
N LYS A 112 18.16 -2.29 2.12
CA LYS A 112 18.47 -2.17 3.55
C LYS A 112 17.21 -2.10 4.42
N ASN A 113 17.22 -2.77 5.57
CA ASN A 113 16.15 -2.70 6.58
C ASN A 113 14.73 -3.03 6.08
N LEU A 114 14.60 -3.86 5.05
CA LEU A 114 13.29 -4.36 4.63
C LEU A 114 12.86 -5.54 5.52
N PRO A 115 11.58 -5.60 5.92
CA PRO A 115 11.05 -6.82 6.51
C PRO A 115 11.10 -7.95 5.48
N GLN A 116 11.56 -9.12 5.91
CA GLN A 116 11.66 -10.28 5.03
C GLN A 116 11.24 -11.55 5.76
N TRP A 117 10.17 -12.16 5.27
CA TRP A 117 9.71 -13.50 5.67
C TRP A 117 9.40 -14.32 4.42
N ARG A 118 10.46 -14.70 3.69
CA ARG A 118 10.36 -15.26 2.34
C ARG A 118 9.44 -16.48 2.26
N SER A 119 9.51 -17.41 3.21
CA SER A 119 8.66 -18.60 3.22
C SER A 119 7.17 -18.25 3.36
N PHE A 120 6.84 -17.28 4.21
CA PHE A 120 5.47 -16.77 4.34
C PHE A 120 5.01 -16.04 3.08
N ASP A 121 5.87 -15.19 2.51
CA ASP A 121 5.57 -14.49 1.25
C ASP A 121 5.31 -15.45 0.08
N LEU A 122 6.06 -16.54 -0.02
CA LEU A 122 5.86 -17.60 -1.01
C LEU A 122 4.54 -18.34 -0.77
N PHE A 123 4.22 -18.69 0.48
CA PHE A 123 2.94 -19.29 0.84
C PHE A 123 1.77 -18.35 0.51
N ALA A 124 1.82 -17.09 0.96
CA ALA A 124 0.77 -16.11 0.76
C ALA A 124 0.58 -15.75 -0.72
N SER A 125 1.66 -15.76 -1.52
CA SER A 125 1.63 -15.47 -2.96
C SER A 125 1.37 -16.69 -3.85
N ASN A 126 1.29 -17.89 -3.26
CA ASN A 126 0.98 -19.10 -3.99
C ASN A 126 -0.43 -19.03 -4.63
N ILE A 127 -0.55 -19.49 -5.88
CA ILE A 127 -1.81 -19.48 -6.62
C ILE A 127 -2.93 -20.25 -5.91
N LEU A 128 -2.63 -21.37 -5.25
CA LEU A 128 -3.60 -22.14 -4.47
C LEU A 128 -4.11 -21.30 -3.30
N THR A 129 -3.22 -20.61 -2.58
CA THR A 129 -3.60 -19.68 -1.51
C THR A 129 -4.50 -18.56 -2.02
N ARG A 130 -4.20 -17.98 -3.19
CA ARG A 130 -5.04 -16.93 -3.81
C ARG A 130 -6.41 -17.44 -4.20
N ILE A 131 -6.47 -18.65 -4.79
CA ILE A 131 -7.73 -19.31 -5.15
C ILE A 131 -8.54 -19.63 -3.89
N THR A 132 -7.92 -20.13 -2.83
CA THR A 132 -8.58 -20.39 -1.55
C THR A 132 -9.24 -19.13 -0.99
N TRP A 133 -8.54 -17.98 -0.98
CA TRP A 133 -9.15 -16.71 -0.60
C TRP A 133 -10.32 -16.33 -1.51
N GLY A 134 -10.18 -16.54 -2.82
CA GLY A 134 -11.26 -16.32 -3.79
C GLY A 134 -12.51 -17.14 -3.46
N ILE A 135 -12.33 -18.43 -3.17
CA ILE A 135 -13.41 -19.33 -2.76
C ILE A 135 -14.02 -18.89 -1.43
N VAL A 136 -13.21 -18.53 -0.43
CA VAL A 136 -13.71 -18.02 0.87
C VAL A 136 -14.61 -16.80 0.66
N TYR A 137 -14.21 -15.84 -0.18
CA TYR A 137 -15.04 -14.67 -0.48
C TYR A 137 -16.31 -15.03 -1.24
N ILE A 138 -16.23 -15.92 -2.25
CA ILE A 138 -17.41 -16.39 -2.99
C ILE A 138 -18.41 -17.09 -2.06
N VAL A 139 -17.93 -17.98 -1.19
CA VAL A 139 -18.77 -18.70 -0.21
C VAL A 139 -19.39 -17.73 0.78
N PHE A 140 -18.63 -16.75 1.28
CA PHE A 140 -19.18 -15.70 2.14
C PHE A 140 -20.31 -14.93 1.44
N PHE A 141 -20.10 -14.50 0.19
CA PHE A 141 -21.13 -13.78 -0.56
C PHE A 141 -22.34 -14.66 -0.85
N TYR A 142 -22.15 -15.95 -1.15
CA TYR A 142 -23.24 -16.90 -1.35
C TYR A 142 -24.20 -16.98 -0.16
N PHE A 143 -23.67 -17.00 1.07
CA PHE A 143 -24.51 -17.09 2.27
C PHE A 143 -25.08 -15.74 2.75
N PHE A 144 -24.37 -14.63 2.53
CA PHE A 144 -24.71 -13.35 3.16
C PHE A 144 -25.20 -12.26 2.20
N ALA A 145 -25.07 -12.44 0.88
CA ALA A 145 -25.58 -11.48 -0.09
C ALA A 145 -27.11 -11.57 -0.18
N THR A 146 -27.79 -10.51 0.24
CA THR A 146 -29.26 -10.43 0.21
C THR A 146 -29.80 -9.83 -1.10
N ALA A 147 -28.93 -9.38 -2.00
CA ALA A 147 -29.30 -8.80 -3.28
C ALA A 147 -28.19 -9.07 -4.32
N TRP A 148 -28.59 -9.22 -5.59
CA TRP A 148 -27.66 -9.54 -6.69
C TRP A 148 -26.56 -8.49 -6.87
N TRP A 149 -26.87 -7.20 -6.65
CA TRP A 149 -25.91 -6.12 -6.85
C TRP A 149 -24.75 -6.15 -5.85
N MET A 150 -24.91 -6.84 -4.71
CA MET A 150 -23.82 -6.98 -3.73
C MET A 150 -22.63 -7.72 -4.35
N TRP A 151 -22.88 -8.65 -5.28
CA TRP A 151 -21.83 -9.37 -6.00
C TRP A 151 -20.93 -8.46 -6.84
N LEU A 152 -21.39 -7.25 -7.18
CA LEU A 152 -20.56 -6.25 -7.86
C LEU A 152 -19.39 -5.76 -6.99
N LEU A 153 -19.42 -5.96 -5.67
CA LEU A 153 -18.32 -5.63 -4.76
C LEU A 153 -17.17 -6.65 -4.83
N LEU A 154 -17.44 -7.88 -5.25
CA LEU A 154 -16.46 -8.97 -5.22
C LEU A 154 -15.25 -8.73 -6.15
N PRO A 155 -15.41 -8.22 -7.40
CA PRO A 155 -14.27 -7.83 -8.22
C PRO A 155 -13.35 -6.81 -7.54
N PHE A 156 -13.89 -5.83 -6.81
CA PHE A 156 -13.11 -4.83 -6.08
C PHE A 156 -12.28 -5.49 -4.96
N ILE A 157 -12.83 -6.49 -4.28
CA ILE A 157 -12.08 -7.28 -3.28
C ILE A 157 -10.89 -7.98 -3.94
N PHE A 158 -11.05 -8.56 -5.13
CA PHE A 158 -9.95 -9.26 -5.80
C PHE A 158 -8.82 -8.35 -6.29
N VAL A 159 -9.09 -7.06 -6.52
CA VAL A 159 -8.13 -6.10 -7.07
C VAL A 159 -7.82 -4.92 -6.15
N MET A 160 -8.17 -4.99 -4.86
CA MET A 160 -8.05 -3.87 -3.93
C MET A 160 -6.64 -3.28 -3.84
N GLY A 161 -5.60 -4.13 -3.74
CA GLY A 161 -4.20 -3.68 -3.65
C GLY A 161 -3.77 -2.86 -4.88
N PRO A 162 -3.89 -3.41 -6.10
CA PRO A 162 -3.69 -2.66 -7.34
C PRO A 162 -4.55 -1.38 -7.42
N LEU A 163 -5.81 -1.43 -6.98
CA LEU A 163 -6.70 -0.28 -7.03
C LEU A 163 -6.25 0.84 -6.10
N HIS A 164 -5.86 0.55 -4.86
CA HIS A 164 -5.30 1.54 -3.94
C HIS A 164 -4.02 2.18 -4.51
N GLY A 165 -3.12 1.35 -5.07
CA GLY A 165 -1.89 1.84 -5.70
C GLY A 165 -2.16 2.72 -6.92
N ALA A 166 -3.11 2.33 -7.78
CA ALA A 166 -3.54 3.12 -8.93
C ALA A 166 -4.05 4.51 -8.51
N ILE A 167 -4.87 4.56 -7.46
CA ILE A 167 -5.46 5.81 -6.96
C ILE A 167 -4.36 6.81 -6.58
N ILE A 168 -3.33 6.37 -5.86
CA ILE A 168 -2.24 7.26 -5.42
C ILE A 168 -1.24 7.50 -6.55
N ASN A 169 -0.62 6.44 -7.07
CA ASN A 169 0.52 6.55 -7.99
C ASN A 169 0.15 7.19 -9.33
N TYR A 170 -1.11 7.08 -9.78
CA TYR A 170 -1.56 7.72 -11.01
C TYR A 170 -2.14 9.11 -10.77
N PHE A 171 -3.14 9.22 -9.89
CA PHE A 171 -3.88 10.49 -9.77
C PHE A 171 -3.09 11.53 -8.99
N ALA A 172 -2.34 11.13 -7.95
CA ALA A 172 -1.56 12.07 -7.13
C ALA A 172 -0.37 12.66 -7.89
N HIS A 173 0.02 12.13 -9.04
CA HIS A 173 1.00 12.76 -9.93
C HIS A 173 0.37 13.67 -11.01
N LYS A 174 -0.97 13.76 -11.07
CA LYS A 174 -1.68 14.54 -12.09
C LYS A 174 -2.52 15.66 -11.51
N TYR A 175 -3.28 15.35 -10.46
CA TYR A 175 -4.33 16.21 -9.94
C TYR A 175 -4.05 16.60 -8.49
N GLY A 176 -4.57 17.75 -8.07
CA GLY A 176 -4.44 18.26 -6.71
C GLY A 176 -3.56 19.50 -6.60
N TYR A 177 -3.13 19.79 -5.38
CA TYR A 177 -2.35 20.97 -5.02
C TYR A 177 -0.94 20.57 -4.52
N ARG A 178 -0.06 21.56 -4.33
CA ARG A 178 1.29 21.34 -3.79
C ARG A 178 1.53 22.26 -2.60
N ASN A 179 2.21 21.72 -1.60
CA ASN A 179 2.76 22.49 -0.48
C ASN A 179 4.23 22.81 -0.69
N PHE A 180 4.94 21.93 -1.40
CA PHE A 180 6.38 22.04 -1.61
C PHE A 180 6.73 22.07 -3.09
N SER A 181 7.69 22.93 -3.42
CA SER A 181 8.33 22.94 -4.73
C SER A 181 9.49 21.94 -4.70
N ILE A 182 9.28 20.79 -5.34
CA ILE A 182 10.26 19.74 -5.62
C ILE A 182 10.23 19.39 -7.11
N GLU A 183 11.23 18.66 -7.60
CA GLU A 183 11.42 18.40 -9.03
C GLU A 183 10.47 17.34 -9.62
N ASP A 184 9.70 16.62 -8.79
CA ASP A 184 8.69 15.66 -9.24
C ASP A 184 7.30 16.30 -9.46
N THR A 185 6.37 15.50 -10.01
CA THR A 185 4.98 15.86 -10.30
C THR A 185 3.98 15.55 -9.17
N SER A 186 4.44 15.10 -8.00
CA SER A 186 3.57 14.70 -6.88
C SER A 186 2.66 15.85 -6.39
N LYS A 187 1.43 15.54 -6.01
CA LYS A 187 0.40 16.48 -5.58
C LYS A 187 -0.41 15.87 -4.45
N ASN A 188 -0.88 16.73 -3.55
CA ASN A 188 -1.82 16.36 -2.50
C ASN A 188 -3.25 16.35 -3.07
N ILE A 189 -4.03 15.29 -2.80
CA ILE A 189 -5.41 15.19 -3.27
C ILE A 189 -6.38 15.17 -2.09
N LEU A 190 -7.04 16.30 -1.84
CA LEU A 190 -8.21 16.36 -0.96
C LEU A 190 -9.51 16.37 -1.78
N PRO A 191 -10.60 15.73 -1.30
CA PRO A 191 -10.74 15.01 -0.02
C PRO A 191 -10.29 13.52 -0.09
N LEU A 192 -9.78 13.05 -1.24
CA LEU A 192 -9.37 11.66 -1.47
C LEU A 192 -8.42 11.14 -0.38
N ASP A 193 -7.55 11.99 0.13
CA ASP A 193 -6.63 11.65 1.20
C ASP A 193 -7.31 11.05 2.45
N LEU A 194 -8.47 11.58 2.85
CA LEU A 194 -9.21 11.10 4.03
C LEU A 194 -9.68 9.66 3.84
N ILE A 195 -10.12 9.30 2.63
CA ILE A 195 -10.56 7.94 2.32
C ILE A 195 -9.39 7.01 1.98
N MET A 196 -8.24 7.58 1.61
CA MET A 196 -6.99 6.85 1.35
C MET A 196 -6.04 6.82 2.57
N MET A 197 -6.55 7.10 3.76
CA MET A 197 -5.82 6.98 5.03
C MET A 197 -4.49 7.78 5.07
N GLY A 198 -4.47 8.96 4.46
CA GLY A 198 -3.32 9.88 4.50
C GLY A 198 -2.36 9.73 3.30
N GLU A 199 -2.52 8.67 2.50
CA GLU A 199 -1.65 8.40 1.34
C GLU A 199 -1.83 9.41 0.20
N GLY A 200 -2.90 10.21 0.23
CA GLY A 200 -3.19 11.24 -0.75
C GLY A 200 -2.37 12.52 -0.55
N TYR A 201 -1.72 12.73 0.59
CA TYR A 201 -0.74 13.80 0.83
C TYR A 201 0.62 13.50 0.17
N HIS A 202 0.57 13.16 -1.11
CA HIS A 202 1.71 12.62 -1.87
C HIS A 202 2.84 13.63 -2.04
N ASN A 203 2.54 14.91 -2.25
CA ASN A 203 3.56 15.96 -2.34
C ASN A 203 4.28 16.20 -1.01
N ASN A 204 3.55 16.13 0.11
CA ASN A 204 4.15 16.24 1.43
C ASN A 204 5.08 15.06 1.71
N HIS A 205 4.61 13.86 1.37
CA HIS A 205 5.36 12.62 1.53
C HIS A 205 6.64 12.62 0.68
N HIS A 206 6.55 12.98 -0.61
CA HIS A 206 7.71 13.08 -1.50
C HIS A 206 8.75 14.07 -0.99
N LYS A 207 8.33 15.21 -0.42
CA LYS A 207 9.26 16.16 0.19
C LYS A 207 9.92 15.61 1.46
N HIS A 208 9.15 14.91 2.30
CA HIS A 208 9.57 14.48 3.63
C HIS A 208 9.31 12.98 3.87
N MET A 209 9.96 12.13 3.08
CA MET A 209 9.75 10.67 3.07
C MET A 209 9.96 9.99 4.43
N GLY A 210 10.73 10.59 5.35
CA GLY A 210 10.96 10.05 6.69
C GLY A 210 9.89 10.40 7.73
N ARG A 211 8.91 11.24 7.40
CA ARG A 211 7.89 11.68 8.35
C ARG A 211 6.72 10.71 8.43
N ALA A 212 6.42 10.23 9.63
CA ALA A 212 5.28 9.34 9.87
C ALA A 212 3.90 10.01 9.77
N ASN A 213 3.81 11.34 9.83
CA ASN A 213 2.60 12.10 9.58
C ASN A 213 2.72 12.80 8.23
N PHE A 214 1.86 12.45 7.29
CA PHE A 214 1.85 13.03 5.94
C PHE A 214 1.12 14.38 5.87
N GLY A 215 0.32 14.75 6.87
CA GLY A 215 -0.26 16.08 6.99
C GLY A 215 0.77 17.15 7.36
N VAL A 216 0.68 18.32 6.74
CA VAL A 216 1.57 19.47 6.95
C VAL A 216 0.79 20.73 7.29
N ARG A 217 -0.30 21.01 6.58
CA ARG A 217 -1.16 22.17 6.88
C ARG A 217 -2.18 21.84 7.96
N TRP A 218 -2.71 22.87 8.61
CA TRP A 218 -3.67 22.72 9.71
C TRP A 218 -4.96 21.98 9.33
N PHE A 219 -5.36 22.04 8.05
CA PHE A 219 -6.54 21.34 7.52
C PHE A 219 -6.22 19.93 6.98
N GLU A 220 -4.95 19.55 6.95
CA GLU A 220 -4.51 18.24 6.48
C GLU A 220 -4.51 17.26 7.65
N PHE A 221 -5.49 16.35 7.65
CA PHE A 221 -5.61 15.28 8.62
C PHE A 221 -5.20 13.96 7.98
N ASP A 222 -4.16 13.32 8.53
CA ASP A 222 -3.71 11.97 8.17
C ASP A 222 -4.36 10.94 9.13
N PRO A 223 -5.36 10.16 8.68
CA PRO A 223 -6.07 9.21 9.54
C PRO A 223 -5.19 8.09 10.12
N THR A 224 -4.06 7.77 9.48
CA THR A 224 -3.15 6.71 9.96
C THR A 224 -2.26 7.21 11.09
N TYR A 225 -1.95 8.51 11.14
CA TYR A 225 -1.02 9.05 12.13
C TYR A 225 -1.49 8.89 13.59
N PRO A 226 -2.75 9.16 13.97
CA PRO A 226 -3.24 8.86 15.32
C PRO A 226 -3.07 7.39 15.70
N VAL A 227 -3.27 6.46 14.77
CA VAL A 227 -3.06 5.01 15.00
C VAL A 227 -1.59 4.72 15.27
N ILE A 228 -0.67 5.31 14.51
CA ILE A 228 0.78 5.20 14.74
C ILE A 228 1.12 5.70 16.15
N VAL A 229 0.60 6.85 16.57
CA VAL A 229 0.85 7.41 17.91
C VAL A 229 0.34 6.48 19.01
N ILE A 230 -0.86 5.90 18.85
CA ILE A 230 -1.42 4.94 19.81
C ILE A 230 -0.55 3.68 19.87
N LEU A 231 -0.17 3.11 18.74
CA LEU A 231 0.69 1.92 18.69
C LEU A 231 2.07 2.17 19.30
N ALA A 232 2.61 3.39 19.15
CA ALA A 232 3.85 3.80 19.79
C ALA A 232 3.69 3.88 21.32
N LYS A 233 2.59 4.47 21.81
CA LYS A 233 2.29 4.54 23.26
C LYS A 233 2.08 3.16 23.88
N LEU A 234 1.51 2.22 23.13
CA LEU A 234 1.32 0.83 23.56
C LEU A 234 2.59 -0.03 23.46
N GLY A 235 3.72 0.53 22.97
CA GLY A 235 4.97 -0.21 22.80
C GLY A 235 4.95 -1.25 21.66
N VAL A 236 3.95 -1.19 20.77
CA VAL A 236 3.88 -2.05 19.57
C VAL A 236 4.96 -1.64 18.58
N ILE A 237 5.15 -0.32 18.43
CA ILE A 237 6.19 0.27 17.59
C ILE A 237 7.04 1.24 18.40
N GLN A 238 8.24 1.50 17.91
CA GLN A 238 9.15 2.53 18.41
C GLN A 238 9.38 3.55 17.30
N MET A 239 8.95 4.80 17.53
CA MET A 239 9.22 5.89 16.61
C MET A 239 10.73 6.12 16.48
N ASN A 240 11.20 6.40 15.26
CA ASN A 240 12.57 6.86 15.09
C ASN A 240 12.72 8.22 15.80
N ARG A 241 13.87 8.43 16.45
CA ARG A 241 14.20 9.75 17.00
C ARG A 241 14.37 10.72 15.81
N ALA A 242 13.64 11.83 15.86
CA ALA A 242 13.81 12.94 14.93
C ALA A 242 15.18 13.61 15.15
#